data_AF-A0A366WVT4-F1
#
_entry.id   AF-A0A366WVT4-F1
#
_cell.length_a   1.000
_cell.length_b   1.000
_cell.length_c   1.000
_cell.angle_alpha   90.00
_cell.angle_beta   90.00
_cell.angle_gamma   90.00
#
_symmetry.space_group_name_H-M   'P 1'
#
loop_
_entity.id
_entity.type
_entity.pdbx_description
1 polymer ?
#
loop_
_entity_poly.entity_id
_entity_poly.type
_entity_poly.pdbx_seq_one_letter_code
_entity_poly.pdbx_strand_id
1 'polypeptide(L)'
;MNTGELRIVEQIKSLIALEVSEFDETTDEGAATVRAFRQALCEPEQVTANFSGGITQDCWTVTYSNGAYRVLFLPTAGYFSLCVESEIGPLDIGVHGKAIGCFSSV
;
A
#
# COMPACT_ATOMS: atom_id res chain seq x y z
N MET A 1 -13.42 -9.64 11.73
CA MET A 1 -12.35 -10.26 10.94
C MET A 1 -12.30 -11.76 11.22
N ASN A 2 -12.18 -12.58 10.19
CA ASN A 2 -11.91 -14.02 10.32
C ASN A 2 -10.40 -14.29 10.48
N THR A 3 -10.02 -15.52 10.80
CA THR A 3 -8.60 -15.90 11.04
C THR A 3 -7.70 -15.67 9.82
N GLY A 4 -8.23 -15.78 8.61
CA GLY A 4 -7.47 -15.52 7.37
C GLY A 4 -7.16 -14.05 7.19
N GLU A 5 -8.16 -13.18 7.38
CA GLU A 5 -8.00 -11.72 7.32
C GLU A 5 -6.99 -11.23 8.37
N LEU A 6 -7.07 -11.75 9.60
CA LEU A 6 -6.14 -11.38 10.67
C LEU A 6 -4.68 -11.66 10.28
N ARG A 7 -4.41 -12.83 9.68
CA ARG A 7 -3.07 -13.18 9.21
C ARG A 7 -2.56 -12.26 8.11
N ILE A 8 -3.44 -11.82 7.21
CA ILE A 8 -3.07 -10.87 6.15
C ILE A 8 -2.72 -9.51 6.76
N VAL A 9 -3.51 -9.03 7.71
CA VAL A 9 -3.23 -7.77 8.43
C VAL A 9 -1.88 -7.86 9.17
N GLU A 10 -1.61 -8.96 9.87
CA GLU A 10 -0.33 -9.20 10.55
C GLU A 10 0.85 -9.25 9.56
N GLN A 11 0.66 -9.89 8.41
CA GLN A 11 1.65 -9.94 7.34
C GLN A 11 1.95 -8.54 6.81
N ILE A 12 0.92 -7.75 6.47
CA ILE A 12 1.05 -6.37 5.97
C ILE A 12 1.86 -5.54 6.96
N LYS A 13 1.48 -5.57 8.24
CA LYS A 13 2.17 -4.82 9.30
C LYS A 13 3.63 -5.24 9.45
N SER A 14 3.91 -6.54 9.35
CA SER A 14 5.28 -7.07 9.42
C SER A 14 6.13 -6.63 8.23
N LEU A 15 5.59 -6.67 7.01
CA LEU A 15 6.27 -6.20 5.80
C LEU A 15 6.58 -4.70 5.85
N ILE A 16 5.60 -3.89 6.27
CA ILE A 16 5.76 -2.44 6.44
C ILE A 16 6.81 -2.13 7.51
N ALA A 17 6.74 -2.81 8.66
CA ALA A 17 7.70 -2.60 9.75
C ALA A 17 9.13 -2.95 9.32
N LEU A 18 9.30 -4.05 8.58
CA LEU A 18 10.59 -4.44 8.03
C LEU A 18 11.12 -3.37 7.07
N GLU A 19 10.32 -2.94 6.10
CA GLU A 19 10.74 -1.92 5.14
C GLU A 19 11.09 -0.59 5.82
N VAL A 20 10.27 -0.13 6.76
CA VAL A 20 10.55 1.09 7.54
C VAL A 20 11.87 0.97 8.30
N SER A 21 12.22 -0.21 8.81
CA SER A 21 13.47 -0.42 9.54
C SER A 21 14.71 -0.49 8.63
N GLU A 22 14.53 -0.85 7.37
CA GLU A 22 15.59 -0.98 6.36
C GLU A 22 15.78 0.29 5.52
N PHE A 23 14.82 1.23 5.57
CA PHE A 23 14.83 2.43 4.73
C PHE A 23 15.94 3.40 5.16
N ASP A 24 16.62 4.00 4.19
CA ASP A 24 17.70 4.96 4.47
C ASP A 24 17.11 6.31 4.94
N GLU A 25 17.08 6.52 6.26
CA GLU A 25 16.71 7.79 6.89
C GLU A 25 17.93 8.71 7.16
N THR A 26 19.12 8.40 6.62
CA THR A 26 20.33 9.23 6.86
C THR A 26 20.32 10.53 6.05
N THR A 27 19.45 10.63 5.04
CA THR A 27 19.22 11.84 4.25
C THR A 27 17.94 12.55 4.71
N ASP A 28 17.90 13.88 4.55
CA ASP A 28 16.70 14.66 4.88
C ASP A 28 15.48 14.22 4.05
N GLU A 29 15.71 13.87 2.79
CA GLU A 29 14.69 13.33 1.87
C GLU A 29 14.17 11.97 2.34
N GLY A 30 15.06 11.03 2.66
CA GLY A 30 14.67 9.72 3.16
C GLY A 30 13.89 9.79 4.47
N ALA A 31 14.34 10.63 5.40
CA ALA A 31 13.63 10.88 6.65
C ALA A 31 12.27 11.56 6.42
N ALA A 32 12.15 12.46 5.44
CA ALA A 32 10.87 13.09 5.07
C ALA A 32 9.89 12.07 4.48
N THR A 33 10.37 11.20 3.60
CA THR A 33 9.58 10.12 2.99
C THR A 33 9.02 9.17 4.04
N VAL A 34 9.85 8.70 4.98
CA VAL A 34 9.38 7.80 6.05
C VAL A 34 8.36 8.50 6.96
N ARG A 35 8.57 9.78 7.29
CA ARG A 35 7.58 10.55 8.07
C ARG A 35 6.24 10.68 7.34
N ALA A 36 6.26 11.06 6.06
CA ALA A 36 5.06 11.20 5.24
C ALA A 36 4.33 9.86 5.09
N PHE A 37 5.07 8.78 4.84
CA PHE A 37 4.50 7.44 4.76
C PHE A 37 3.84 7.02 6.07
N ARG A 38 4.51 7.20 7.22
CA ARG A 38 3.94 6.89 8.54
C ARG A 38 2.67 7.68 8.84
N GLN A 39 2.58 8.94 8.40
CA GLN A 39 1.37 9.76 8.54
C GLN A 39 0.23 9.32 7.62
N ALA A 40 0.57 8.76 6.46
CA ALA A 40 -0.40 8.25 5.51
C ALA A 40 -0.94 6.87 5.89
N LEU A 41 -0.22 6.09 6.71
CA LEU A 41 -0.64 4.74 7.11
C LEU A 41 -2.03 4.73 7.75
N CYS A 42 -2.83 3.74 7.39
CA CYS A 42 -4.10 3.41 8.04
C CYS A 42 -4.08 1.97 8.57
N GLU A 43 -5.07 1.61 9.39
CA GLU A 43 -5.29 0.21 9.72
C GLU A 43 -5.69 -0.54 8.43
N PRO A 44 -5.02 -1.67 8.09
CA PRO A 44 -5.31 -2.33 6.84
C PRO A 44 -6.77 -2.79 6.73
N GLU A 45 -7.45 -2.30 5.70
CA GLU A 45 -8.87 -2.58 5.44
C GLU A 45 -9.04 -3.16 4.04
N GLN A 46 -9.91 -4.16 3.92
CA GLN A 46 -10.18 -4.81 2.64
C GLN A 46 -10.89 -3.84 1.69
N VAL A 47 -10.42 -3.80 0.45
CA VAL A 47 -10.98 -2.99 -0.63
C VAL A 47 -10.92 -3.77 -1.94
N THR A 48 -11.92 -3.62 -2.78
CA THR A 48 -11.87 -4.14 -4.16
C THR A 48 -11.15 -3.13 -5.04
N ALA A 49 -10.02 -3.54 -5.64
CA ALA A 49 -9.26 -2.74 -6.59
C ALA A 49 -9.52 -3.17 -8.03
N ASN A 50 -9.45 -2.21 -8.94
CA ASN A 50 -9.55 -2.41 -10.37
C ASN A 50 -8.16 -2.60 -10.98
N PHE A 51 -8.08 -3.46 -11.98
CA PHE A 51 -6.89 -3.76 -12.74
C PHE A 51 -7.16 -3.59 -14.24
N SER A 52 -6.09 -3.33 -14.97
CA SER A 52 -6.12 -3.32 -16.44
C SER A 52 -6.78 -4.59 -16.99
N GLY A 53 -7.64 -4.44 -18.00
CA GLY A 53 -8.42 -5.55 -18.57
C GLY A 53 -9.79 -5.77 -17.92
N GLY A 54 -10.25 -4.86 -17.05
CA GLY A 54 -11.59 -4.92 -16.44
C GLY A 54 -11.71 -5.95 -15.33
N ILE A 55 -10.58 -6.34 -14.72
CA ILE A 55 -10.52 -7.32 -13.64
C ILE A 55 -10.58 -6.59 -12.31
N THR A 56 -11.27 -7.17 -11.33
CA THR A 56 -11.25 -6.70 -9.94
C THR A 56 -10.64 -7.75 -9.02
N GLN A 57 -9.97 -7.31 -7.96
CA GLN A 57 -9.42 -8.19 -6.93
C GLN A 57 -9.60 -7.58 -5.55
N ASP A 58 -9.81 -8.44 -4.56
CA ASP A 58 -9.77 -8.05 -3.16
C ASP A 58 -8.32 -7.78 -2.75
N CYS A 59 -8.10 -6.59 -2.23
CA CYS A 59 -6.82 -6.03 -1.81
C CYS A 59 -6.99 -5.38 -0.43
N TRP A 60 -5.91 -4.88 0.16
CA TRP A 60 -5.94 -4.21 1.46
C TRP A 60 -5.34 -2.84 1.33
N THR A 61 -6.10 -1.79 1.66
CA THR A 61 -5.55 -0.44 1.73
C THR A 61 -4.58 -0.35 2.89
N VAL A 62 -3.42 0.28 2.70
CA VAL A 62 -2.41 0.45 3.77
C VAL A 62 -2.08 1.91 4.03
N THR A 63 -2.39 2.79 3.08
CA THR A 63 -2.46 4.23 3.33
C THR A 63 -3.89 4.73 3.17
N TYR A 64 -4.22 5.82 3.86
CA TYR A 64 -5.36 6.64 3.47
C TYR A 64 -5.19 7.14 2.04
N SER A 65 -6.32 7.35 1.36
CA SER A 65 -6.33 8.08 0.10
C SER A 65 -5.99 9.55 0.35
N ASN A 66 -5.12 10.11 -0.48
CA ASN A 66 -4.89 11.56 -0.52
C ASN A 66 -5.73 12.27 -1.60
N GLY A 67 -6.72 11.58 -2.18
CA GLY A 67 -7.55 12.05 -3.28
C GLY A 67 -6.95 11.85 -4.67
N ALA A 68 -5.65 11.54 -4.78
CA ALA A 68 -4.99 11.18 -6.03
C ALA A 68 -4.63 9.70 -6.10
N TYR A 69 -4.07 9.16 -5.01
CA TYR A 69 -3.67 7.76 -4.92
C TYR A 69 -3.71 7.24 -3.48
N ARG A 70 -3.52 5.92 -3.38
CA ARG A 70 -3.20 5.18 -2.14
C ARG A 70 -2.34 3.98 -2.47
N VAL A 71 -1.73 3.39 -1.43
CA VAL A 71 -1.01 2.13 -1.55
C VAL A 71 -1.91 0.99 -1.08
N LEU A 72 -1.98 -0.07 -1.88
CA LEU A 72 -2.68 -1.30 -1.57
C LEU A 72 -1.70 -2.47 -1.43
N PHE A 73 -2.04 -3.46 -0.62
CA PHE A 73 -1.41 -4.78 -0.59
C PHE A 73 -2.23 -5.79 -1.38
N LEU A 74 -1.56 -6.55 -2.25
CA LEU A 74 -2.14 -7.57 -3.11
C LEU A 74 -1.80 -8.96 -2.53
N PRO A 75 -2.74 -9.67 -1.86
CA PRO A 75 -2.42 -10.89 -1.13
C PRO A 75 -1.95 -12.02 -2.04
N THR A 76 -2.50 -12.11 -3.25
CA THR A 76 -2.17 -13.15 -4.24
C THR A 76 -0.74 -13.03 -4.74
N ALA A 77 -0.21 -11.80 -4.78
CA ALA A 77 1.12 -11.51 -5.28
C ALA A 77 2.16 -11.28 -4.17
N GLY A 78 1.71 -10.96 -2.95
CA GLY A 78 2.56 -10.77 -1.78
C GLY A 78 3.34 -9.45 -1.77
N TYR A 79 2.92 -8.46 -2.56
CA TYR A 79 3.56 -7.14 -2.66
C TYR A 79 2.54 -5.99 -2.61
N PHE A 80 3.04 -4.76 -2.67
CA PHE A 80 2.24 -3.54 -2.67
C PHE A 80 2.11 -2.96 -4.08
N SER A 81 1.04 -2.21 -4.30
CA SER A 81 0.78 -1.46 -5.53
C SER A 81 0.39 -0.02 -5.20
N LEU A 82 0.87 0.93 -6.01
CA LEU A 82 0.31 2.27 -6.06
C LEU A 82 -0.94 2.24 -6.94
N CYS A 83 -2.07 2.61 -6.34
CA CYS A 83 -3.34 2.71 -7.04
C CYS A 83 -3.82 4.16 -7.05
N VAL A 84 -4.20 4.66 -8.22
CA VAL A 84 -4.84 5.97 -8.35
C VAL A 84 -6.31 5.88 -7.96
N GLU A 85 -6.86 6.96 -7.43
CA GLU A 85 -8.30 7.04 -7.18
C GLU A 85 -9.07 7.22 -8.49
N SER A 86 -10.22 6.55 -8.59
CA SER A 86 -11.15 6.71 -9.70
C SER A 86 -12.60 6.62 -9.21
N GLU A 87 -13.56 6.98 -10.08
CA GLU A 87 -15.00 6.94 -9.75
C GLU A 87 -15.49 5.54 -9.39
N ILE A 88 -14.80 4.49 -9.85
CA ILE A 88 -15.14 3.09 -9.60
C ILE A 88 -14.25 2.43 -8.52
N GLY A 89 -13.54 3.24 -7.74
CA GLY A 89 -12.60 2.79 -6.70
C GLY A 89 -11.14 2.84 -7.15
N PRO A 90 -10.21 2.27 -6.37
CA PRO A 90 -8.79 2.35 -6.68
C PRO A 90 -8.44 1.55 -7.93
N LEU A 91 -7.57 2.11 -8.77
CA LEU A 91 -7.10 1.51 -10.01
C LEU A 91 -5.58 1.30 -9.95
N ASP A 92 -5.16 0.05 -10.13
CA ASP A 92 -3.76 -0.32 -10.31
C ASP A 92 -3.19 0.26 -11.61
N ILE A 93 -2.02 0.89 -11.53
CA ILE A 93 -1.32 1.48 -12.68
C ILE A 93 0.02 0.81 -13.01
N GLY A 94 0.28 -0.40 -12.47
CA GLY A 94 1.49 -1.17 -12.76
C GLY A 94 2.75 -0.75 -11.97
N VAL A 95 2.61 0.06 -10.91
CA VAL A 95 3.72 0.42 -10.00
C VAL A 95 3.68 -0.49 -8.78
N HIS A 96 4.51 -1.54 -8.79
CA HIS A 96 4.49 -2.61 -7.80
C HIS A 96 5.82 -2.74 -7.06
N GLY A 97 5.79 -3.17 -5.81
CA GLY A 97 7.00 -3.43 -5.03
C GLY A 97 6.79 -3.38 -3.52
N LYS A 98 7.77 -2.82 -2.82
CA LYS A 98 7.67 -2.52 -1.40
C LYS A 98 6.78 -1.28 -1.17
N ALA A 99 6.21 -1.12 0.02
CA ALA A 99 5.17 -0.13 0.31
C ALA A 99 5.68 1.31 0.22
N ILE A 100 6.83 1.63 0.83
CA ILE A 100 7.44 2.97 0.73
C ILE A 100 7.85 3.24 -0.71
N GLY A 101 8.44 2.26 -1.40
CA GLY A 101 8.80 2.41 -2.82
C GLY A 101 7.61 2.78 -3.71
N CYS A 102 6.47 2.12 -3.54
CA CYS A 102 5.23 2.49 -4.23
C CYS A 102 4.77 3.90 -3.81
N PHE A 103 4.76 4.20 -2.51
CA PHE A 103 4.33 5.50 -1.98
C PHE A 103 5.16 6.68 -2.52
N SER A 104 6.47 6.49 -2.66
CA SER A 104 7.41 7.53 -3.12
C SER A 104 7.65 7.53 -4.64
N SER A 105 6.81 6.85 -5.42
CA SER A 105 6.92 6.79 -6.89
C SER A 105 6.30 8.00 -7.61
N VAL A 106 5.79 8.98 -6.87
CA VAL A 106 5.05 10.17 -7.35
C VAL A 106 5.54 11.45 -6.72
#